data_AF-A0A935UDX8-F1
#
_entry.id   AF-A0A935UDX8-F1
#
_cell.length_a   1.000
_cell.length_b   1.000
_cell.length_c   1.000
_cell.angle_alpha   90.00
_cell.angle_beta   90.00
_cell.angle_gamma   90.00
#
_symmetry.space_group_name_H-M   'P 1'
#
loop_
_entity.id
_entity.type
_entity.pdbx_description
1 polymer ?
#
loop_
_entity_poly.entity_id
_entity_poly.type
_entity_poly.pdbx_seq_one_letter_code
_entity_poly.pdbx_strand_id
1 'polypeptide(L)'
;MDGTYNGVGQGGAYQPGDVIYSYCETTFRAMITGFASAGILGLPVRFYDGAMVEWNSLSNLPDNSGRVILPADSPWRTDVKSFFRPATSPTLVTPRKIVDPYAVHANKIILEDQLYKRGQPGGGTAGTGTGTGGNPCG
;
A
#
# COMPACT_ATOMS: atom_id res chain seq x y z
N MET A 1 -15.89 -14.45 4.12
CA MET A 1 -14.89 -15.50 3.85
C MET A 1 -15.51 -16.36 2.76
N ASP A 2 -14.94 -16.40 1.56
CA ASP A 2 -15.25 -17.49 0.62
C ASP A 2 -14.46 -18.77 0.96
N GLY A 3 -13.66 -18.75 2.04
CA GLY A 3 -13.01 -19.94 2.61
C GLY A 3 -11.78 -20.42 1.84
N THR A 4 -11.34 -19.68 0.81
CA THR A 4 -10.23 -20.05 -0.07
C THR A 4 -8.86 -19.58 0.43
N TYR A 5 -8.82 -18.68 1.43
CA TYR A 5 -7.57 -18.23 2.04
C TYR A 5 -6.94 -19.34 2.89
N ASN A 6 -5.77 -19.81 2.47
CA ASN A 6 -4.97 -20.77 3.23
C ASN A 6 -4.19 -20.06 4.34
N GLY A 7 -4.09 -20.71 5.51
CA GLY A 7 -3.20 -20.25 6.58
C GLY A 7 -1.73 -20.27 6.15
N VAL A 8 -0.90 -19.44 6.77
CA VAL A 8 0.54 -19.48 6.58
C VAL A 8 1.10 -20.78 7.20
N GLY A 9 1.79 -21.59 6.38
CA GLY A 9 2.39 -22.87 6.77
C GLY A 9 3.72 -23.10 6.07
N GLN A 10 4.27 -24.32 6.13
CA GLN A 10 5.50 -24.67 5.41
C GLN A 10 5.31 -24.40 3.90
N GLY A 11 6.15 -23.53 3.32
CA GLY A 11 6.02 -23.07 1.93
C GLY A 11 5.00 -21.95 1.68
N GLY A 12 4.23 -21.54 2.69
CA GLY A 12 3.29 -20.40 2.64
C GLY A 12 3.65 -19.24 3.58
N ALA A 13 4.69 -19.39 4.40
CA ALA A 13 5.35 -18.31 5.11
C ALA A 13 6.38 -17.61 4.20
N TYR A 14 7.06 -16.59 4.72
CA TYR A 14 8.11 -15.84 4.00
C TYR A 14 9.08 -16.76 3.24
N GLN A 15 9.28 -16.46 1.95
CA GLN A 15 10.27 -17.09 1.08
C GLN A 15 11.37 -16.08 0.70
N PRO A 16 12.59 -16.55 0.40
CA PRO A 16 13.63 -15.68 -0.15
C PRO A 16 13.14 -14.94 -1.40
N GLY A 17 13.21 -13.61 -1.38
CA GLY A 17 12.71 -12.73 -2.44
C GLY A 17 11.39 -12.03 -2.12
N ASP A 18 10.68 -12.46 -1.07
CA ASP A 18 9.47 -11.80 -0.62
C ASP A 18 9.76 -10.44 0.03
N VAL A 19 8.74 -9.59 0.05
CA VAL A 19 8.72 -8.34 0.83
C VAL A 19 7.61 -8.44 1.87
N ILE A 20 7.97 -8.23 3.13
CA ILE A 20 7.01 -8.21 4.24
C ILE A 20 6.27 -6.87 4.22
N TYR A 21 4.94 -6.91 4.18
CA TYR A 21 4.09 -5.74 4.36
C TYR A 21 3.56 -5.70 5.79
N SER A 22 4.12 -4.83 6.62
CA SER A 22 3.70 -4.67 8.02
C SER A 22 2.58 -3.64 8.13
N TYR A 23 1.48 -4.01 8.79
CA TYR A 23 0.33 -3.14 9.04
C TYR A 23 -0.32 -3.44 10.39
N CYS A 24 -1.15 -2.53 10.88
CA CYS A 24 -2.05 -2.77 12.01
C CYS A 24 -3.35 -1.98 11.82
N GLU A 25 -3.80 -1.22 12.81
CA GLU A 25 -4.93 -0.28 12.66
C GLU A 25 -4.51 1.03 12.01
N THR A 26 -3.47 1.68 12.56
CA THR A 26 -2.88 2.96 12.14
C THR A 26 -1.35 2.90 12.07
N THR A 27 -0.81 1.71 11.79
CA THR A 27 0.63 1.42 11.60
C THR A 27 1.55 1.56 12.81
N PHE A 28 1.17 2.26 13.86
CA PHE A 28 2.04 2.45 15.03
C PHE A 28 2.52 1.12 15.64
N ARG A 29 1.61 0.17 15.84
CA ARG A 29 1.98 -1.17 16.35
C ARG A 29 2.73 -2.01 15.31
N ALA A 30 2.49 -1.76 14.03
CA ALA A 30 3.18 -2.44 12.94
C ALA A 30 4.67 -2.09 12.88
N MET A 31 5.09 -0.97 13.49
CA MET A 31 6.50 -0.59 13.62
C MET A 31 7.30 -1.62 14.40
N ILE A 32 6.72 -2.25 15.42
CA ILE A 32 7.40 -3.26 16.24
C ILE A 32 7.73 -4.49 15.39
N THR A 33 6.73 -5.02 14.69
CA THR A 33 6.90 -6.19 13.82
C THR A 33 7.75 -5.87 12.59
N GLY A 34 7.65 -4.64 12.08
CA GLY A 34 8.49 -4.15 10.99
C GLY A 34 9.95 -4.02 11.39
N PHE A 35 10.25 -3.48 12.58
CA PHE A 35 11.62 -3.41 13.10
C PHE A 35 12.18 -4.81 13.37
N ALA A 36 11.41 -5.71 13.98
CA ALA A 36 11.85 -7.08 14.17
C ALA A 36 12.20 -7.75 12.83
N SER A 37 11.37 -7.54 11.80
CA SER A 37 11.61 -8.11 10.47
C SER A 37 12.82 -7.50 9.77
N ALA A 38 12.97 -6.17 9.79
CA ALA A 38 14.05 -5.48 9.09
C ALA A 38 15.36 -5.45 9.87
N GLY A 39 15.32 -5.00 11.12
CA GLY A 39 16.50 -4.74 11.95
C GLY A 39 17.09 -5.99 12.62
N ILE A 40 16.26 -6.99 12.95
CA ILE A 40 16.74 -8.22 13.60
C ILE A 40 16.94 -9.34 12.57
N LEU A 41 15.94 -9.59 11.71
CA LEU A 41 16.00 -10.69 10.74
C LEU A 41 16.65 -10.29 9.41
N GLY A 42 16.88 -9.00 9.16
CA GLY A 42 17.49 -8.53 7.90
C GLY A 42 16.59 -8.72 6.68
N LEU A 43 15.27 -8.86 6.85
CA LEU A 43 14.34 -9.14 5.77
C LEU A 43 13.80 -7.85 5.12
N PRO A 44 13.47 -7.85 3.82
CA PRO A 44 12.84 -6.70 3.18
C PRO A 44 11.46 -6.40 3.78
N VAL A 45 11.23 -5.16 4.21
CA VAL A 45 9.97 -4.72 4.82
C VAL A 45 9.46 -3.45 4.16
N ARG A 46 8.14 -3.37 3.98
CA ARG A 46 7.39 -2.15 3.70
C ARG A 46 6.32 -1.95 4.76
N PHE A 47 6.09 -0.71 5.16
CA PHE A 47 4.96 -0.35 6.00
C PHE A 47 3.78 0.05 5.11
N TYR A 48 2.62 -0.53 5.37
CA TYR A 48 1.38 -0.04 4.80
C TYR A 48 0.73 0.91 5.79
N ASP A 49 1.02 2.20 5.64
CA ASP A 49 0.70 3.21 6.67
C ASP A 49 -0.81 3.48 6.83
N GLY A 50 -1.55 3.43 5.71
CA GLY A 50 -3.02 3.55 5.70
C GLY A 50 -3.70 2.45 6.50
N ALA A 51 -3.05 1.28 6.60
CA ALA A 51 -3.40 0.19 7.50
C ALA A 51 -4.91 -0.19 7.43
N MET A 52 -5.45 -0.77 8.50
CA MET A 52 -6.86 -1.22 8.48
C MET A 52 -7.86 -0.07 8.43
N VAL A 53 -7.51 1.14 8.89
CA VAL A 53 -8.40 2.31 8.84
C VAL A 53 -8.68 2.75 7.40
N GLU A 54 -7.68 2.66 6.51
CA GLU A 54 -7.87 2.86 5.08
C GLU A 54 -8.50 1.63 4.44
N TRP A 55 -7.89 0.45 4.61
CA TRP A 55 -8.30 -0.79 3.94
C TRP A 55 -9.79 -1.11 4.12
N ASN A 56 -10.30 -1.01 5.34
CA ASN A 56 -11.70 -1.32 5.64
C ASN A 56 -12.69 -0.26 5.12
N SER A 57 -12.21 0.89 4.67
CA SER A 57 -13.05 1.95 4.11
C SER A 57 -13.19 1.87 2.59
N LEU A 58 -12.28 1.18 1.90
CA LEU A 58 -12.23 1.10 0.44
C LEU A 58 -13.36 0.20 -0.11
N SER A 59 -14.58 0.74 -0.22
CA SER A 59 -15.75 -0.02 -0.65
C SER A 59 -16.72 0.80 -1.50
N ASN A 60 -17.56 0.12 -2.28
CA ASN A 60 -18.70 0.74 -2.95
C ASN A 60 -19.93 0.74 -2.02
N LEU A 61 -19.81 1.40 -0.87
CA LEU A 61 -20.88 1.56 0.11
C LEU A 61 -21.09 3.04 0.44
N PRO A 62 -22.31 3.45 0.79
CA PRO A 62 -22.59 4.82 1.20
C PRO A 62 -21.99 5.11 2.59
N ASP A 63 -21.47 6.32 2.74
CA ASP A 63 -21.15 6.92 4.03
C ASP A 63 -22.41 7.52 4.70
N ASN A 64 -22.24 8.14 5.87
CA ASN A 64 -23.34 8.75 6.62
C ASN A 64 -23.98 9.97 5.92
N SER A 65 -23.38 10.47 4.84
CA SER A 65 -23.93 11.53 3.99
C SER A 65 -24.66 10.98 2.76
N GLY A 66 -24.75 9.65 2.63
CA GLY A 66 -25.34 8.97 1.48
C GLY A 66 -24.43 8.94 0.25
N ARG A 67 -23.19 9.43 0.36
CA ARG A 67 -22.22 9.43 -0.73
C ARG A 67 -21.47 8.11 -0.73
N VAL A 68 -21.38 7.51 -1.91
CA VAL A 68 -20.59 6.29 -2.11
C VAL A 68 -19.10 6.60 -1.96
N ILE A 69 -18.38 5.76 -1.20
CA ILE A 69 -16.95 5.97 -0.94
C ILE A 69 -16.11 5.79 -2.21
N LEU A 70 -16.25 4.64 -2.89
CA LEU A 70 -15.58 4.37 -4.17
C LEU A 70 -16.57 4.05 -5.29
N PRO A 71 -16.31 4.47 -6.54
CA PRO A 71 -17.05 4.02 -7.70
C PRO A 71 -17.11 2.50 -7.81
N ALA A 72 -18.18 1.98 -8.42
CA ALA A 72 -18.42 0.55 -8.54
C ALA A 72 -17.31 -0.20 -9.30
N ASP A 73 -16.66 0.46 -10.25
CA ASP A 73 -15.57 -0.07 -11.09
C ASP A 73 -14.17 0.27 -10.54
N SER A 74 -14.07 0.87 -9.35
CA SER A 74 -12.77 1.18 -8.77
C SER A 74 -11.96 -0.09 -8.52
N PRO A 75 -10.68 -0.15 -8.96
CA PRO A 75 -9.82 -1.30 -8.70
C PRO A 75 -9.42 -1.40 -7.23
N TRP A 76 -9.71 -0.40 -6.40
CA TRP A 76 -9.31 -0.37 -5.00
C TRP A 76 -10.34 -0.94 -4.03
N ARG A 77 -11.50 -1.39 -4.55
CA ARG A 77 -12.58 -2.01 -3.78
C ARG A 77 -12.13 -3.26 -3.01
N THR A 78 -11.95 -3.12 -1.70
CA THR A 78 -11.61 -4.22 -0.79
C THR A 78 -12.82 -5.09 -0.46
N ASP A 79 -14.04 -4.55 -0.65
CA ASP A 79 -15.30 -5.26 -0.46
C ASP A 79 -15.51 -6.45 -1.40
N VAL A 80 -14.80 -6.47 -2.54
CA VAL A 80 -14.83 -7.59 -3.50
C VAL A 80 -13.52 -8.37 -3.57
N LYS A 81 -12.44 -7.88 -2.92
CA LYS A 81 -11.08 -8.46 -3.01
C LYS A 81 -10.59 -9.11 -1.72
N SER A 82 -11.26 -8.85 -0.60
CA SER A 82 -10.79 -9.27 0.72
C SER A 82 -11.95 -9.70 1.60
N PHE A 83 -11.62 -10.23 2.78
CA PHE A 83 -12.62 -10.36 3.82
C PHE A 83 -13.12 -8.97 4.22
N PHE A 84 -14.38 -8.71 3.89
CA PHE A 84 -15.02 -7.44 4.17
C PHE A 84 -16.30 -7.66 4.97
N ARG A 85 -16.44 -6.89 6.04
CA ARG A 85 -17.67 -6.84 6.83
C ARG A 85 -18.23 -5.42 6.78
N PRO A 86 -19.38 -5.19 6.11
CA PRO A 86 -19.98 -3.86 6.08
C PRO A 86 -20.40 -3.42 7.48
N ALA A 87 -20.40 -2.11 7.70
CA ALA A 87 -21.09 -1.54 8.84
C ALA A 87 -22.58 -1.92 8.79
N THR A 88 -23.19 -2.10 9.96
CA THR A 88 -24.63 -2.43 10.06
C THR A 88 -25.54 -1.31 9.57
N SER A 89 -25.02 -0.08 9.51
CA SER A 89 -25.71 1.11 9.00
C SER A 89 -24.71 2.09 8.38
N PRO A 90 -25.06 2.77 7.27
CA PRO A 90 -24.25 3.87 6.69
C PRO A 90 -24.00 5.01 7.67
N THR A 91 -24.89 5.23 8.65
CA THR A 91 -24.74 6.30 9.66
C THR A 91 -23.49 6.15 10.54
N LEU A 92 -22.92 4.94 10.61
CA LEU A 92 -21.70 4.62 11.35
C LEU A 92 -20.43 4.82 10.51
N VAL A 93 -20.56 5.20 9.25
CA VAL A 93 -19.46 5.32 8.29
C VAL A 93 -19.16 6.79 8.07
N THR A 94 -18.06 7.26 8.66
CA THR A 94 -17.59 8.63 8.46
C THR A 94 -17.14 8.85 7.01
N PRO A 95 -17.45 10.01 6.40
CA PRO A 95 -17.05 10.33 5.04
C PRO A 95 -15.53 10.25 4.85
N ARG A 96 -15.11 9.76 3.68
CA ARG A 96 -13.70 9.63 3.32
C ARG A 96 -13.30 10.67 2.28
N LYS A 97 -12.06 11.13 2.37
CA LYS A 97 -11.42 11.94 1.34
C LYS A 97 -10.69 11.01 0.37
N ILE A 98 -11.31 10.77 -0.78
CA ILE A 98 -10.67 10.03 -1.87
C ILE A 98 -10.04 11.06 -2.81
N VAL A 99 -8.72 10.96 -3.01
CA VAL A 99 -7.98 11.85 -3.92
C VAL A 99 -8.09 11.35 -5.36
N ASP A 100 -7.91 10.05 -5.58
CA ASP A 100 -8.02 9.42 -6.90
C ASP A 100 -8.53 7.98 -6.74
N PRO A 101 -9.78 7.68 -7.13
CA PRO A 101 -10.37 6.34 -7.02
C PRO A 101 -9.82 5.34 -8.05
N TYR A 102 -8.98 5.78 -9.00
CA TYR A 102 -8.37 4.96 -10.04
C TYR A 102 -6.85 5.06 -10.07
N ALA A 103 -6.23 5.52 -8.98
CA ALA A 103 -4.79 5.61 -8.87
C ALA A 103 -4.14 4.28 -9.29
N VAL A 104 -3.06 4.32 -10.08
CA VAL A 104 -2.36 3.08 -10.50
C VAL A 104 -1.44 2.56 -9.39
N HIS A 105 -1.05 3.43 -8.46
CA HIS A 105 -0.10 3.13 -7.40
C HIS A 105 -0.58 3.68 -6.05
N ALA A 106 -0.60 2.83 -5.02
CA ALA A 106 -0.80 3.25 -3.63
C ALA A 106 0.46 3.90 -3.03
N ASN A 107 1.63 3.70 -3.65
CA ASN A 107 2.92 4.20 -3.19
C ASN A 107 3.51 5.29 -4.11
N LYS A 108 2.66 6.05 -4.81
CA LYS A 108 3.09 7.04 -5.82
C LYS A 108 4.13 8.02 -5.29
N ILE A 109 3.94 8.55 -4.08
CA ILE A 109 4.89 9.48 -3.43
C ILE A 109 6.28 8.86 -3.30
N ILE A 110 6.37 7.57 -2.98
CA ILE A 110 7.66 6.86 -2.87
C ILE A 110 8.31 6.75 -4.25
N LEU A 111 7.53 6.45 -5.29
CA LEU A 111 8.04 6.38 -6.66
C LEU A 111 8.55 7.74 -7.13
N GLU A 112 7.80 8.81 -6.83
CA GLU A 112 8.19 10.20 -7.11
C GLU A 112 9.47 10.60 -6.36
N ASP A 113 9.59 10.25 -5.07
CA ASP A 113 10.79 10.52 -4.26
C ASP A 113 12.02 9.73 -4.76
N GLN A 114 11.83 8.48 -5.17
CA GLN A 114 12.90 7.68 -5.77
C GLN A 114 13.37 8.24 -7.13
N LEU A 115 12.46 8.80 -7.93
CA LEU A 115 12.83 9.48 -9.18
C LEU A 115 13.56 10.77 -8.91
N TYR A 116 13.13 11.54 -7.90
CA TYR A 116 13.82 12.74 -7.47
C TYR A 116 15.26 12.44 -7.02
N LYS A 117 15.44 11.44 -6.14
CA LYS A 117 16.76 11.05 -5.60
C LYS A 117 17.71 10.45 -6.64
N ARG A 118 17.17 9.75 -7.65
CA ARG A 118 17.98 9.17 -8.74
C ARG A 118 18.26 10.15 -9.88
N GLY A 119 17.65 11.34 -9.85
CA GLY A 119 17.57 12.24 -10.99
C GLY A 119 16.63 11.67 -12.05
N GLN A 120 15.72 12.50 -12.60
CA GLN A 120 15.06 12.10 -13.83
C GLN A 120 16.14 11.92 -14.92
N PRO A 121 16.04 10.91 -15.81
CA PRO A 121 16.69 11.01 -17.10
C PRO A 121 16.04 12.21 -17.80
N GLY A 122 16.68 13.37 -17.69
CA GLY A 122 16.23 14.56 -18.38
C GLY A 122 16.08 14.25 -19.86
N GLY A 123 14.99 14.73 -20.46
CA GLY A 123 14.86 14.80 -21.90
C GLY A 123 15.95 15.71 -22.45
N GLY A 124 17.13 15.13 -22.64
CA GLY A 124 18.31 15.76 -23.21
C GLY A 124 18.71 14.95 -24.42
N THR A 125 18.57 15.58 -25.59
CA THR A 125 19.05 15.09 -26.87
C THR A 125 20.42 14.43 -26.75
N ALA A 126 20.57 13.28 -27.41
CA ALA A 126 21.76 12.44 -27.42
C ALA A 126 23.07 13.27 -27.54
N GLY A 127 23.81 13.33 -26.43
CA GLY A 127 25.19 13.80 -26.37
C GLY A 127 26.05 12.70 -25.78
N THR A 128 26.88 12.10 -26.61
CA THR A 128 27.90 11.11 -26.22
C THR A 128 28.84 11.72 -25.18
N GLY A 129 28.77 11.27 -23.94
CA GLY A 129 29.63 11.72 -22.85
C GLY A 129 29.76 10.67 -21.77
N THR A 130 30.87 9.93 -21.82
CA THR A 130 31.38 9.06 -20.75
C THR A 130 31.60 9.87 -19.47
N GLY A 131 30.99 9.45 -18.35
CA GLY A 131 31.20 10.15 -17.08
C GLY A 131 30.46 9.50 -15.91
N THR A 132 31.22 8.73 -15.13
CA THR A 132 30.91 8.22 -13.80
C THR A 132 30.29 9.26 -12.87
N GLY A 133 29.18 8.92 -12.23
CA GLY A 133 28.53 9.75 -11.21
C GLY A 133 27.54 8.97 -10.37
N GLY A 134 28.00 7.85 -9.79
CA GLY A 134 27.24 7.15 -8.75
C GLY A 134 27.12 8.03 -7.51
N ASN A 135 25.91 8.11 -6.96
CA ASN A 135 25.63 8.77 -5.68
C ASN A 135 26.49 8.14 -4.57
N PRO A 136 27.25 8.91 -3.77
CA PRO A 136 28.10 8.36 -2.71
C PRO A 136 27.32 7.88 -1.47
N CYS A 137 25.99 7.99 -1.48
CA CYS A 137 25.12 7.54 -0.41
C CYS A 137 24.20 6.42 -0.94
N GLY A 138 24.78 5.22 -1.07
CA GLY A 138 24.14 3.89 -1.13
C GLY A 138 22.72 3.76 -1.65
#